data_AF-A0A819I2L3-F1
#
_entry.id   AF-A0A819I2L3-F1
#
_cell.length_a   1.000
_cell.length_b   1.000
_cell.length_c   1.000
_cell.angle_alpha   90.00
_cell.angle_beta   90.00
_cell.angle_gamma   90.00
#
_symmetry.space_group_name_H-M   'P 1'
#
loop_
_entity.id
_entity.type
_entity.pdbx_description
1 polymer ?
#
loop_
_entity_poly.entity_id
_entity_poly.type
_entity_poly.pdbx_seq_one_letter_code
_entity_poly.pdbx_strand_id
1 'polypeptide(L)'
;MSSTEKKPRLVSVNPILTDNDSIKRFRDAYTSQLPIHEKVIRLEHEPFSYCTIDDFVLDKNVDQFCNQLINELNNIKMNQKNNDLYKFQQSDDLTYVTLPAIEQIKQFLYVDFKDWLTQATDIHFSDKVDMTFSKYEYTDYLLCHDDDIHGTTEGRRVAFIYYLVPDDWKETDGGALDLFDTDEETQPCRITKSLLPKRNRLAFFEVTDKSYHQVAEVLNEKQGARLSINGWLHGPINARPVPIFEPLPATKPATKFQQTDLDRVNQTISSIYLKVETQYDVQMAFQENSETKLAEFFQKDYFQSMVNELQSDTITWIRRGPCNKRNYDIADITTLPSALRTLIELFGSEPMFTILGSLTGLTSENDEDEETEYEPSPKKIKSNPTTDVASSTHSSSSVPRWYFELRRWKHTYYSISFDTDNNVDDDDDDDKEKDGTLDVMIFFNYHSNETDDAVGGGDVVYTIKNEDETLLRVIPDNNSLNLIYREDDNVLKFNKYINHRQANNIFYEFCACYLDLDKLKID
;
A
#
# COMPACT_ATOMS: atom_id res chain seq x y z
N MET A 1 -16.42 49.84 -20.07
CA MET A 1 -14.98 49.98 -19.76
C MET A 1 -14.85 50.21 -18.26
N SER A 2 -14.68 49.13 -17.49
CA SER A 2 -14.23 49.19 -16.10
C SER A 2 -12.80 48.69 -16.11
N SER A 3 -11.85 49.60 -16.08
CA SER A 3 -10.43 49.29 -15.93
C SER A 3 -10.21 48.86 -14.49
N THR A 4 -10.29 47.56 -14.22
CA THR A 4 -9.65 47.00 -13.03
C THR A 4 -8.15 47.27 -13.17
N GLU A 5 -7.64 48.22 -12.38
CA GLU A 5 -6.20 48.42 -12.23
C GLU A 5 -5.59 47.07 -11.82
N LYS A 6 -4.88 46.42 -12.75
CA LYS A 6 -4.08 45.24 -12.45
C LYS A 6 -3.04 45.68 -11.43
N LYS A 7 -3.15 45.22 -10.18
CA LYS A 7 -2.09 45.39 -9.18
C LYS A 7 -0.76 45.00 -9.82
N PRO A 8 0.31 45.81 -9.68
CA PRO A 8 1.58 45.53 -10.32
C PRO A 8 2.12 44.19 -9.83
N ARG A 9 2.43 43.28 -10.76
CA ARG A 9 3.03 41.98 -10.47
C ARG A 9 4.46 42.21 -9.97
N LEU A 10 4.83 41.60 -8.84
CA LEU A 10 6.20 41.66 -8.29
C LEU A 10 7.23 40.90 -9.14
N VAL A 11 6.77 39.88 -9.85
CA VAL A 11 7.55 38.98 -10.70
C VAL A 11 6.71 38.60 -11.93
N SER A 12 7.34 38.06 -12.98
CA SER A 12 6.67 37.52 -14.17
C SER A 12 7.09 36.08 -14.43
N VAL A 13 6.26 35.31 -15.15
CA VAL A 13 6.68 34.01 -15.68
C VAL A 13 7.89 34.15 -16.61
N ASN A 14 8.71 33.10 -16.66
CA ASN A 14 9.88 33.06 -17.52
C ASN A 14 9.48 33.30 -19.00
N PRO A 15 10.19 34.19 -19.75
CA PRO A 15 9.87 34.50 -21.15
C PRO A 15 9.81 33.29 -22.07
N ILE A 16 10.43 32.16 -21.71
CA ILE A 16 10.28 30.90 -22.46
C ILE A 16 8.83 30.45 -22.62
N LEU A 17 7.94 30.89 -21.72
CA LEU A 17 6.50 30.61 -21.75
C LEU A 17 5.69 31.63 -22.57
N THR A 18 6.33 32.68 -23.08
CA THR A 18 5.65 33.75 -23.84
C THR A 18 6.29 34.02 -25.20
N ASP A 19 7.51 33.54 -25.42
CA ASP A 19 8.21 33.64 -26.70
C ASP A 19 7.64 32.65 -27.72
N ASN A 20 7.11 33.17 -28.83
CA ASN A 20 6.45 32.38 -29.87
C ASN A 20 7.36 31.33 -30.51
N ASP A 21 8.65 31.65 -30.69
CA ASP A 21 9.60 30.70 -31.26
C ASP A 21 9.86 29.54 -30.30
N SER A 22 9.96 29.82 -29.00
CA SER A 22 10.11 28.81 -27.94
C SER A 22 8.87 27.93 -27.82
N ILE A 23 7.67 28.50 -27.86
CA ILE A 23 6.40 27.75 -27.88
C ILE A 23 6.35 26.82 -29.08
N LYS A 24 6.70 27.31 -30.27
CA LYS A 24 6.71 26.50 -31.48
C LYS A 24 7.72 25.35 -31.39
N ARG A 25 8.95 25.63 -30.93
CA ARG A 25 9.97 24.58 -30.72
C ARG A 25 9.50 23.51 -29.75
N PHE A 26 8.87 23.91 -28.64
CA PHE A 26 8.30 22.96 -27.68
C PHE A 26 7.23 22.10 -28.33
N ARG A 27 6.29 22.71 -29.06
CA ARG A 27 5.23 21.98 -29.76
C ARG A 27 5.80 20.97 -30.75
N ASP A 28 6.73 21.38 -31.59
CA ASP A 28 7.33 20.51 -32.61
C ASP A 28 8.03 19.31 -31.95
N ALA A 29 8.73 19.54 -30.83
CA ALA A 29 9.40 18.49 -30.07
C ALA A 29 8.41 17.55 -29.36
N TYR A 30 7.40 18.11 -28.68
CA TYR A 30 6.36 17.36 -27.98
C TYR A 30 5.59 16.43 -28.93
N THR A 31 5.15 16.96 -30.08
CA THR A 31 4.45 16.18 -31.12
C THR A 31 5.35 15.10 -31.73
N SER A 32 6.64 15.40 -31.90
CA SER A 32 7.60 14.45 -32.48
C SER A 32 8.23 13.49 -31.45
N GLN A 33 7.83 13.59 -30.17
CA GLN A 33 8.44 12.88 -29.04
C GLN A 33 9.97 13.03 -28.97
N LEU A 34 10.47 14.24 -29.22
CA LEU A 34 11.89 14.57 -29.14
C LEU A 34 12.22 15.31 -27.83
N PRO A 35 13.33 14.97 -27.15
CA PRO A 35 13.71 15.66 -25.92
C PRO A 35 14.17 17.09 -26.20
N ILE A 36 13.97 17.98 -25.23
CA ILE A 36 14.53 19.35 -25.21
C ILE A 36 15.42 19.47 -23.99
N HIS A 37 16.68 19.86 -24.17
CA HIS A 37 17.62 20.19 -23.09
C HIS A 37 18.12 21.63 -23.26
N GLU A 38 17.24 22.60 -23.00
CA GLU A 38 17.61 24.02 -22.98
C GLU A 38 18.01 24.45 -21.56
N LYS A 39 18.51 25.67 -21.42
CA LYS A 39 19.10 26.16 -20.16
C LYS A 39 18.14 26.07 -18.96
N VAL A 40 16.86 26.35 -19.20
CA VAL A 40 15.83 26.42 -18.15
C VAL A 40 14.71 25.41 -18.34
N ILE A 41 14.51 24.86 -19.54
CA ILE A 41 13.45 23.88 -19.80
C ILE A 41 14.06 22.54 -20.21
N ARG A 42 13.53 21.47 -19.61
CA ARG A 42 13.90 20.11 -19.94
C ARG A 42 12.64 19.29 -20.22
N LEU A 43 12.45 18.86 -21.47
CA LEU A 43 11.39 17.94 -21.89
C LEU A 43 12.00 16.57 -22.16
N GLU A 44 11.38 15.53 -21.64
CA GLU A 44 11.74 14.13 -21.83
C GLU A 44 10.46 13.33 -22.07
N HIS A 45 10.57 12.20 -22.78
CA HIS A 45 9.44 11.32 -23.10
C HIS A 45 9.57 9.91 -22.48
N GLU A 46 10.64 9.69 -21.71
CA GLU A 46 10.98 8.40 -21.10
C GLU A 46 11.17 8.59 -19.58
N PRO A 47 10.40 7.91 -18.72
CA PRO A 47 9.48 6.79 -19.02
C PRO A 47 8.09 7.20 -19.57
N PHE A 48 7.76 8.48 -19.47
CA PHE A 48 6.60 9.10 -20.09
C PHE A 48 6.91 10.58 -20.32
N SER A 49 6.02 11.31 -20.99
CA SER A 49 6.18 12.75 -21.24
C SER A 49 6.17 13.54 -19.92
N TYR A 50 7.32 14.08 -19.53
CA TYR A 50 7.45 15.01 -18.41
C TYR A 50 8.38 16.16 -18.75
N CYS A 51 8.21 17.27 -18.04
CA CYS A 51 9.00 18.45 -18.23
C CYS A 51 9.33 19.14 -16.91
N THR A 52 10.48 19.81 -16.88
CA THR A 52 10.86 20.73 -15.80
C THR A 52 11.20 22.09 -16.37
N ILE A 53 10.81 23.14 -15.66
CA ILE A 53 11.14 24.53 -15.95
C ILE A 53 11.81 25.10 -14.69
N ASP A 54 13.11 25.31 -14.76
CA ASP A 54 13.88 26.08 -13.79
C ASP A 54 13.60 27.57 -13.95
N ASP A 55 13.73 28.31 -12.85
CA ASP A 55 13.51 29.75 -12.81
C ASP A 55 12.12 30.12 -13.39
N PHE A 56 11.09 29.40 -12.95
CA PHE A 56 9.71 29.51 -13.49
C PHE A 56 9.18 30.94 -13.42
N VAL A 57 9.44 31.64 -12.31
CA VAL A 57 9.28 33.10 -12.23
C VAL A 57 10.63 33.81 -12.28
N LEU A 58 10.66 34.96 -12.94
CA LEU A 58 11.82 35.84 -13.10
C LEU A 58 11.47 37.27 -12.67
N ASP A 59 12.40 37.89 -11.97
CA ASP A 59 12.56 39.33 -11.69
C ASP A 59 13.74 39.49 -10.70
N LYS A 60 14.16 40.72 -10.38
CA LYS A 60 15.03 40.99 -9.22
C LYS A 60 14.36 40.68 -7.87
N ASN A 61 13.04 40.57 -7.83
CA ASN A 61 12.26 40.35 -6.61
C ASN A 61 11.84 38.88 -6.38
N VAL A 62 12.42 37.90 -7.09
CA VAL A 62 12.03 36.46 -6.96
C VAL A 62 12.15 35.97 -5.52
N ASP A 63 13.24 36.26 -4.82
CA ASP A 63 13.42 35.82 -3.44
C ASP A 63 12.37 36.44 -2.51
N GLN A 64 12.05 37.71 -2.71
CA GLN A 64 11.01 38.40 -1.96
C GLN A 64 9.64 37.75 -2.21
N PHE A 65 9.31 37.45 -3.47
CA PHE A 65 8.07 36.79 -3.84
C PHE A 65 7.98 35.39 -3.22
N CYS A 66 9.00 34.54 -3.38
CA CYS A 66 9.01 33.19 -2.83
C CYS A 66 8.93 33.19 -1.30
N ASN A 67 9.64 34.11 -0.62
CA ASN A 67 9.56 34.24 0.83
C ASN A 67 8.18 34.73 1.30
N GLN A 68 7.57 35.67 0.58
CA GLN A 68 6.20 36.11 0.87
C GLN A 68 5.20 34.97 0.65
N LEU A 69 5.34 34.21 -0.44
CA LEU A 69 4.50 33.06 -0.74
C LEU A 69 4.60 31.98 0.36
N ILE A 70 5.82 31.61 0.77
CA ILE A 70 6.04 30.67 1.89
C ILE A 70 5.40 31.20 3.18
N ASN A 71 5.55 32.49 3.48
CA ASN A 71 4.94 33.09 4.66
C ASN A 71 3.41 33.05 4.61
N GLU A 72 2.80 33.35 3.46
CA GLU A 72 1.34 33.27 3.28
C GLU A 72 0.86 31.80 3.43
N LEU A 73 1.56 30.84 2.83
CA LEU A 73 1.23 29.42 2.88
C LEU A 73 1.38 28.83 4.29
N ASN A 74 2.42 29.21 5.05
CA ASN A 74 2.62 28.75 6.42
C ASN A 74 1.53 29.23 7.40
N ASN A 75 0.73 30.23 7.01
CA ASN A 75 -0.43 30.69 7.78
C ASN A 75 -1.72 29.93 7.43
N ILE A 76 -1.68 29.02 6.46
CA ILE A 76 -2.81 28.17 6.09
C ILE A 76 -2.83 26.93 6.99
N LYS A 77 -4.02 26.50 7.40
CA LYS A 77 -4.20 25.26 8.16
C LYS A 77 -3.71 24.07 7.32
N MET A 78 -2.82 23.28 7.91
CA MET A 78 -2.35 22.02 7.35
C MET A 78 -3.08 20.85 8.03
N ASN A 79 -3.45 19.85 7.26
CA ASN A 79 -4.01 18.60 7.72
C ASN A 79 -2.96 17.50 7.60
N GLN A 80 -2.82 16.66 8.62
CA GLN A 80 -1.99 15.45 8.52
C GLN A 80 -2.69 14.46 7.58
N LYS A 81 -1.93 13.91 6.66
CA LYS A 81 -2.38 12.92 5.67
C LYS A 81 -1.54 11.68 5.88
N ASN A 82 -2.18 10.57 6.25
CA ASN A 82 -1.50 9.35 6.62
C ASN A 82 -2.38 8.13 6.30
N ASN A 83 -2.01 7.38 5.27
CA ASN A 83 -2.62 6.09 4.91
C ASN A 83 -1.52 5.14 4.40
N ASP A 84 -1.90 3.99 3.86
CA ASP A 84 -0.98 3.06 3.21
C ASP A 84 -0.10 3.72 2.13
N LEU A 85 -0.68 4.56 1.27
CA LEU A 85 0.00 5.20 0.13
C LEU A 85 0.94 6.36 0.54
N TYR A 86 0.63 7.11 1.60
CA TYR A 86 1.36 8.35 1.91
C TYR A 86 1.43 8.70 3.40
N LYS A 87 2.38 9.57 3.72
CA LYS A 87 2.48 10.28 5.00
C LYS A 87 3.07 11.66 4.76
N PHE A 88 2.29 12.73 4.95
CA PHE A 88 2.73 14.13 4.79
C PHE A 88 1.68 15.11 5.34
N GLN A 89 1.92 16.42 5.20
CA GLN A 89 0.97 17.48 5.54
C GLN A 89 0.44 18.18 4.29
N GLN A 90 -0.87 18.41 4.21
CA GLN A 90 -1.50 19.10 3.09
C GLN A 90 -2.50 20.16 3.54
N SER A 91 -2.53 21.31 2.87
CA SER A 91 -3.60 22.29 3.06
C SER A 91 -4.93 21.79 2.49
N ASP A 92 -6.03 22.45 2.87
CA ASP A 92 -7.24 22.39 2.04
C ASP A 92 -6.96 23.04 0.66
N ASP A 93 -7.88 22.83 -0.29
CA ASP A 93 -7.77 23.41 -1.63
C ASP A 93 -7.65 24.94 -1.58
N LEU A 94 -6.69 25.47 -2.34
CA LEU A 94 -6.30 26.89 -2.29
C LEU A 94 -7.17 27.77 -3.19
N THR A 95 -8.15 27.24 -3.93
CA THR A 95 -8.95 27.96 -4.94
C THR A 95 -9.51 29.27 -4.41
N TYR A 96 -10.02 29.28 -3.17
CA TYR A 96 -10.69 30.45 -2.58
C TYR A 96 -9.77 31.34 -1.71
N VAL A 97 -8.48 31.01 -1.58
CA VAL A 97 -7.52 31.78 -0.76
C VAL A 97 -7.06 33.03 -1.51
N THR A 98 -7.37 34.23 -0.99
CA THR A 98 -7.16 35.50 -1.70
C THR A 98 -5.90 36.28 -1.28
N LEU A 99 -4.94 35.62 -0.64
CA LEU A 99 -3.70 36.27 -0.21
C LEU A 99 -2.84 36.68 -1.42
N PRO A 100 -2.13 37.82 -1.38
CA PRO A 100 -1.54 38.43 -2.57
C PRO A 100 -0.55 37.55 -3.36
N ALA A 101 0.40 36.89 -2.70
CA ALA A 101 1.37 36.03 -3.36
C ALA A 101 0.72 34.72 -3.86
N ILE A 102 -0.25 34.20 -3.11
CA ILE A 102 -1.05 33.04 -3.51
C ILE A 102 -1.89 33.33 -4.77
N GLU A 103 -2.57 34.48 -4.82
CA GLU A 103 -3.30 34.91 -6.03
C GLU A 103 -2.36 35.09 -7.23
N GLN A 104 -1.15 35.60 -6.98
CA GLN A 104 -0.17 35.77 -8.04
C GLN A 104 0.34 34.43 -8.59
N ILE A 105 0.61 33.41 -7.75
CA ILE A 105 1.00 32.08 -8.24
C ILE A 105 -0.16 31.34 -8.92
N LYS A 106 -1.41 31.51 -8.44
CA LYS A 106 -2.60 31.01 -9.17
C LYS A 106 -2.68 31.57 -10.58
N GLN A 107 -2.49 32.88 -10.72
CA GLN A 107 -2.48 33.53 -12.02
C GLN A 107 -1.39 32.96 -12.94
N PHE A 108 -0.20 32.68 -12.40
CA PHE A 108 0.88 32.06 -13.18
C PHE A 108 0.54 30.64 -13.61
N LEU A 109 -0.06 29.82 -12.75
CA LEU A 109 -0.33 28.41 -13.04
C LEU A 109 -1.60 28.19 -13.89
N TYR A 110 -2.70 28.86 -13.55
CA TYR A 110 -4.02 28.63 -14.15
C TYR A 110 -4.39 29.61 -15.28
N VAL A 111 -3.53 30.59 -15.55
CA VAL A 111 -3.69 31.48 -16.72
C VAL A 111 -2.43 31.42 -17.57
N ASP A 112 -1.30 31.96 -17.09
CA ASP A 112 -0.13 32.13 -17.95
C ASP A 112 0.46 30.76 -18.40
N PHE A 113 0.63 29.81 -17.47
CA PHE A 113 1.10 28.45 -17.76
C PHE A 113 0.05 27.59 -18.47
N LYS A 114 -1.22 27.66 -18.07
CA LYS A 114 -2.32 26.94 -18.75
C LYS A 114 -2.45 27.36 -20.23
N ASP A 115 -2.39 28.65 -20.51
CA ASP A 115 -2.46 29.20 -21.87
C ASP A 115 -1.23 28.82 -22.69
N TRP A 116 -0.04 28.87 -22.07
CA TRP A 116 1.19 28.39 -22.70
C TRP A 116 1.10 26.90 -23.04
N LEU A 117 0.69 26.07 -22.08
CA LEU A 117 0.65 24.63 -22.23
C LEU A 117 -0.38 24.22 -23.29
N THR A 118 -1.55 24.86 -23.32
CA THR A 118 -2.56 24.68 -24.37
C THR A 118 -1.95 24.93 -25.74
N GLN A 119 -1.19 26.01 -25.92
CA GLN A 119 -0.49 26.26 -27.16
C GLN A 119 0.61 25.23 -27.41
N ALA A 120 1.39 24.88 -26.40
CA ALA A 120 2.56 24.03 -26.54
C ALA A 120 2.22 22.56 -26.83
N THR A 121 1.05 22.06 -26.42
CA THR A 121 0.67 20.63 -26.56
C THR A 121 -0.61 20.38 -27.35
N ASP A 122 -1.38 21.43 -27.67
CA ASP A 122 -2.73 21.33 -28.27
C ASP A 122 -3.76 20.63 -27.37
N ILE A 123 -3.45 20.48 -26.08
CA ILE A 123 -4.39 19.96 -25.08
C ILE A 123 -5.27 21.10 -24.57
N HIS A 124 -6.59 20.93 -24.64
CA HIS A 124 -7.54 21.87 -24.05
C HIS A 124 -7.86 21.54 -22.60
N PHE A 125 -7.78 22.55 -21.74
CA PHE A 125 -8.05 22.44 -20.31
C PHE A 125 -9.33 23.18 -19.92
N SER A 126 -9.99 22.72 -18.86
CA SER A 126 -11.12 23.41 -18.25
C SER A 126 -10.66 24.58 -17.35
N ASP A 127 -11.62 25.31 -16.78
CA ASP A 127 -11.36 26.40 -15.84
C ASP A 127 -11.28 25.95 -14.38
N LYS A 128 -11.33 24.63 -14.13
CA LYS A 128 -11.22 24.08 -12.78
C LYS A 128 -9.83 24.36 -12.20
N VAL A 129 -9.82 25.01 -11.04
CA VAL A 129 -8.64 25.15 -10.17
C VAL A 129 -8.64 23.98 -9.19
N ASP A 130 -7.48 23.35 -9.04
CA ASP A 130 -7.26 22.18 -8.19
C ASP A 130 -5.82 22.24 -7.69
N MET A 131 -5.62 22.98 -6.61
CA MET A 131 -4.30 23.41 -6.17
C MET A 131 -4.18 23.33 -4.66
N THR A 132 -3.20 22.58 -4.20
CA THR A 132 -2.93 22.36 -2.77
C THR A 132 -1.50 22.76 -2.43
N PHE A 133 -1.26 23.01 -1.15
CA PHE A 133 0.08 23.17 -0.61
C PHE A 133 0.42 21.93 0.19
N SER A 134 1.58 21.33 -0.12
CA SER A 134 2.09 20.13 0.53
C SER A 134 3.41 20.41 1.21
N LYS A 135 3.57 19.81 2.39
CA LYS A 135 4.76 19.88 3.23
C LYS A 135 5.16 18.47 3.62
N TYR A 136 6.37 18.09 3.24
CA TYR A 136 6.99 16.82 3.62
C TYR A 136 8.17 17.11 4.55
N GLU A 137 8.14 16.54 5.74
CA GLU A 137 9.18 16.60 6.76
C GLU A 137 9.92 15.26 6.84
N TYR A 138 10.89 15.13 7.74
CA TYR A 138 11.63 13.89 7.92
C TYR A 138 10.70 12.68 8.04
N THR A 139 10.97 11.63 7.26
CA THR A 139 10.18 10.39 7.11
C THR A 139 8.86 10.48 6.35
N ASP A 140 8.50 11.65 5.82
CA ASP A 140 7.32 11.79 4.96
C ASP A 140 7.61 11.33 3.53
N TYR A 141 6.58 10.78 2.89
CA TYR A 141 6.65 10.17 1.56
C TYR A 141 5.26 10.12 0.90
N LEU A 142 5.23 9.85 -0.42
CA LEU A 142 4.04 9.48 -1.17
C LEU A 142 4.47 8.40 -2.17
N LEU A 143 3.97 7.18 -2.03
CA LEU A 143 4.42 6.00 -2.79
C LEU A 143 3.94 6.01 -4.24
N CYS A 144 4.32 4.97 -5.00
CA CYS A 144 4.04 4.82 -6.42
C CYS A 144 2.54 4.87 -6.75
N HIS A 145 2.12 5.86 -7.54
CA HIS A 145 0.75 6.05 -8.05
C HIS A 145 0.80 6.77 -9.42
N ASP A 146 -0.31 6.82 -10.16
CA ASP A 146 -0.37 7.37 -11.52
C ASP A 146 -1.17 8.68 -11.64
N ASP A 147 -1.73 9.16 -10.52
CA ASP A 147 -2.63 10.33 -10.44
C ASP A 147 -3.98 10.19 -11.16
N ASP A 148 -4.30 9.02 -11.72
CA ASP A 148 -5.55 8.80 -12.43
C ASP A 148 -6.73 8.66 -11.46
N ILE A 149 -7.83 9.35 -11.76
CA ILE A 149 -9.11 9.16 -11.08
C ILE A 149 -10.05 8.53 -12.10
N HIS A 150 -10.22 7.22 -12.02
CA HIS A 150 -11.04 6.45 -12.94
C HIS A 150 -12.53 6.86 -12.91
N GLY A 151 -13.26 6.56 -13.99
CA GLY A 151 -14.73 6.66 -14.03
C GLY A 151 -15.29 8.03 -14.44
N THR A 152 -14.47 8.94 -14.97
CA THR A 152 -14.90 10.26 -15.44
C THR A 152 -14.49 10.52 -16.89
N THR A 153 -15.28 11.32 -17.63
CA THR A 153 -14.97 11.73 -19.01
C THR A 153 -14.09 12.99 -19.07
N GLU A 154 -14.09 13.77 -17.99
CA GLU A 154 -13.21 14.92 -17.77
C GLU A 154 -12.55 14.77 -16.40
N GLY A 155 -11.25 15.02 -16.34
CA GLY A 155 -10.49 14.90 -15.10
C GLY A 155 -9.05 15.33 -15.29
N ARG A 156 -8.15 14.78 -14.47
CA ARG A 156 -6.75 15.21 -14.40
C ARG A 156 -6.04 14.92 -15.72
N ARG A 157 -5.51 15.96 -16.37
CA ARG A 157 -4.76 15.84 -17.64
C ARG A 157 -3.28 16.13 -17.51
N VAL A 158 -2.93 17.15 -16.75
CA VAL A 158 -1.53 17.48 -16.47
C VAL A 158 -1.38 17.73 -14.99
N ALA A 159 -0.53 16.94 -14.34
CA ALA A 159 -0.09 17.20 -12.98
C ALA A 159 1.04 18.23 -13.02
N PHE A 160 1.08 19.13 -12.03
CA PHE A 160 2.16 20.09 -11.87
C PHE A 160 2.59 20.21 -10.41
N ILE A 161 3.87 20.52 -10.20
CA ILE A 161 4.50 20.69 -8.89
C ILE A 161 5.45 21.89 -8.97
N TYR A 162 5.14 22.95 -8.24
CA TYR A 162 5.99 24.13 -8.06
C TYR A 162 6.71 24.06 -6.72
N TYR A 163 8.04 23.99 -6.76
CA TYR A 163 8.88 23.74 -5.60
C TYR A 163 9.32 25.01 -4.87
N LEU A 164 9.18 24.98 -3.54
CA LEU A 164 9.55 26.05 -2.61
C LEU A 164 10.55 25.56 -1.54
N VAL A 165 11.35 24.55 -1.89
CA VAL A 165 12.39 24.00 -1.02
C VAL A 165 13.48 25.04 -0.69
N PRO A 166 14.26 24.85 0.39
CA PRO A 166 15.50 25.57 0.62
C PRO A 166 16.46 25.55 -0.59
N ASP A 167 17.29 26.58 -0.75
CA ASP A 167 18.22 26.71 -1.89
C ASP A 167 19.34 25.67 -1.89
N ASP A 168 19.67 25.12 -0.73
CA ASP A 168 20.72 24.12 -0.53
C ASP A 168 20.20 22.67 -0.51
N TRP A 169 18.94 22.44 -0.90
CA TRP A 169 18.36 21.11 -1.01
C TRP A 169 19.15 20.22 -1.99
N LYS A 170 19.52 19.03 -1.53
CA LYS A 170 20.42 18.10 -2.24
C LYS A 170 19.88 16.67 -2.20
N GLU A 171 20.48 15.80 -3.01
CA GLU A 171 20.04 14.41 -3.16
C GLU A 171 19.98 13.65 -1.83
N THR A 172 20.91 13.93 -0.90
CA THR A 172 20.93 13.29 0.43
C THR A 172 19.76 13.69 1.33
N ASP A 173 19.03 14.75 0.99
CA ASP A 173 17.87 15.22 1.76
C ASP A 173 16.59 14.45 1.38
N GLY A 174 16.64 13.65 0.31
CA GLY A 174 15.50 12.89 -0.20
C GLY A 174 14.43 13.78 -0.85
N GLY A 175 13.18 13.30 -0.86
CA GLY A 175 12.07 14.10 -1.40
C GLY A 175 12.06 14.25 -2.92
N ALA A 176 12.82 13.44 -3.65
CA ALA A 176 12.81 13.48 -5.11
C ALA A 176 11.46 13.06 -5.69
N LEU A 177 11.11 13.62 -6.86
CA LEU A 177 10.03 13.09 -7.68
C LEU A 177 10.61 11.95 -8.53
N ASP A 178 10.34 10.73 -8.13
CA ASP A 178 10.79 9.53 -8.85
C ASP A 178 9.73 9.12 -9.88
N LEU A 179 10.18 8.80 -11.10
CA LEU A 179 9.32 8.36 -12.20
C LEU A 179 9.65 6.90 -12.54
N PHE A 180 8.61 6.09 -12.66
CA PHE A 180 8.72 4.66 -12.94
C PHE A 180 8.53 4.38 -14.42
N ASP A 181 9.28 3.40 -14.90
CA ASP A 181 8.97 2.72 -16.16
C ASP A 181 7.98 1.58 -15.91
N THR A 182 7.33 1.11 -16.97
CA THR A 182 6.31 0.07 -16.91
C THR A 182 6.74 -1.20 -17.64
N ASP A 183 6.25 -2.35 -17.21
CA ASP A 183 6.40 -3.60 -17.96
C ASP A 183 5.42 -3.71 -19.16
N GLU A 184 5.39 -4.89 -19.81
CA GLU A 184 4.52 -5.16 -20.97
C GLU A 184 3.02 -5.07 -20.60
N GLU A 185 2.68 -5.24 -19.33
CA GLU A 185 1.33 -5.14 -18.77
C GLU A 185 1.03 -3.75 -18.19
N THR A 186 1.88 -2.75 -18.50
CA THR A 186 1.77 -1.37 -18.02
C THR A 186 1.85 -1.22 -16.50
N GLN A 187 2.38 -2.23 -15.77
CA GLN A 187 2.58 -2.14 -14.32
C GLN A 187 3.93 -1.49 -13.99
N PRO A 188 4.02 -0.65 -12.94
CA PRO A 188 5.26 0.03 -12.58
C PRO A 188 6.30 -0.93 -12.03
N CYS A 189 7.50 -0.89 -12.62
CA CYS A 189 8.55 -1.86 -12.34
C CYS A 189 9.73 -1.28 -11.56
N ARG A 190 10.33 -0.17 -12.05
CA ARG A 190 11.53 0.43 -11.48
C ARG A 190 11.57 1.93 -11.74
N ILE A 191 12.20 2.65 -10.82
CA ILE A 191 12.52 4.07 -10.99
C ILE A 191 13.59 4.21 -12.07
N THR A 192 13.31 5.00 -13.11
CA THR A 192 14.27 5.29 -14.19
C THR A 192 14.71 6.74 -14.22
N LYS A 193 13.94 7.63 -13.58
CA LYS A 193 14.26 9.05 -13.41
C LYS A 193 13.95 9.48 -12.00
N SER A 194 14.81 10.33 -11.44
CA SER A 194 14.63 10.93 -10.13
C SER A 194 14.90 12.42 -10.25
N LEU A 195 13.88 13.24 -10.04
CA LEU A 195 13.91 14.69 -10.23
C LEU A 195 14.03 15.37 -8.86
N LEU A 196 15.22 15.89 -8.58
CA LEU A 196 15.47 16.64 -7.35
C LEU A 196 14.61 17.91 -7.31
N PRO A 197 13.86 18.17 -6.23
CA PRO A 197 13.17 19.45 -6.06
C PRO A 197 14.20 20.58 -5.96
N LYS A 198 13.88 21.73 -6.58
CA LYS A 198 14.72 22.92 -6.56
C LYS A 198 13.83 24.14 -6.40
N ARG A 199 14.21 25.11 -5.56
CA ARG A 199 13.43 26.34 -5.38
C ARG A 199 13.14 27.00 -6.73
N ASN A 200 11.91 27.46 -6.94
CA ASN A 200 11.45 28.10 -8.18
C ASN A 200 11.50 27.20 -9.44
N ARG A 201 11.53 25.87 -9.26
CA ARG A 201 11.31 24.90 -10.34
C ARG A 201 9.84 24.53 -10.41
N LEU A 202 9.30 24.49 -11.63
CA LEU A 202 8.05 23.82 -11.95
C LEU A 202 8.36 22.48 -12.62
N ALA A 203 7.82 21.38 -12.10
CA ALA A 203 7.77 20.09 -12.80
C ALA A 203 6.32 19.82 -13.22
N PHE A 204 6.12 19.19 -14.38
CA PHE A 204 4.79 18.78 -14.83
C PHE A 204 4.88 17.59 -15.79
N PHE A 205 3.81 16.82 -15.88
CA PHE A 205 3.70 15.65 -16.76
C PHE A 205 2.24 15.35 -17.12
N GLU A 206 2.04 14.67 -18.25
CA GLU A 206 0.70 14.21 -18.64
C GLU A 206 0.26 13.04 -17.74
N VAL A 207 -0.98 13.09 -17.27
CA VAL A 207 -1.59 12.01 -16.49
C VAL A 207 -2.05 10.92 -17.44
N THR A 208 -1.32 9.81 -17.42
CA THR A 208 -1.53 8.64 -18.27
C THR A 208 -1.70 7.37 -17.44
N ASP A 209 -2.09 6.27 -18.07
CA ASP A 209 -2.05 4.92 -17.49
C ASP A 209 -0.62 4.41 -17.22
N LYS A 210 0.40 5.21 -17.56
CA LYS A 210 1.82 4.91 -17.36
C LYS A 210 2.56 5.96 -16.54
N SER A 211 1.88 7.03 -16.10
CA SER A 211 2.54 8.14 -15.39
C SER A 211 2.83 7.82 -13.92
N TYR A 212 3.30 6.61 -13.66
CA TYR A 212 3.63 6.13 -12.33
C TYR A 212 4.80 6.93 -11.75
N HIS A 213 4.58 7.51 -10.59
CA HIS A 213 5.55 8.34 -9.90
C HIS A 213 5.36 8.27 -8.38
N GLN A 214 6.36 8.73 -7.65
CA GLN A 214 6.31 8.84 -6.19
C GLN A 214 7.07 10.09 -5.72
N VAL A 215 6.80 10.52 -4.50
CA VAL A 215 7.70 11.41 -3.74
C VAL A 215 8.54 10.52 -2.82
N ALA A 216 9.82 10.39 -3.15
CA ALA A 216 10.78 9.66 -2.33
C ALA A 216 10.77 10.21 -0.89
N GLU A 217 11.09 9.35 0.07
CA GLU A 217 11.14 9.75 1.47
C GLU A 217 12.05 10.96 1.68
N VAL A 218 11.61 11.92 2.50
CA VAL A 218 12.45 13.02 2.96
C VAL A 218 13.35 12.53 4.10
N LEU A 219 14.67 12.60 3.88
CA LEU A 219 15.70 12.08 4.79
C LEU A 219 16.34 13.19 5.65
N ASN A 220 15.96 14.44 5.42
CA ASN A 220 16.52 15.58 6.14
C ASN A 220 15.92 15.73 7.54
N GLU A 221 16.65 15.27 8.55
CA GLU A 221 16.27 15.36 9.98
C GLU A 221 16.39 16.77 10.58
N LYS A 222 17.26 17.62 10.02
CA LYS A 222 17.82 18.76 10.77
C LYS A 222 17.34 20.13 10.29
N GLN A 223 17.02 20.30 9.00
CA GLN A 223 16.75 21.64 8.46
C GLN A 223 15.72 21.66 7.33
N GLY A 224 14.66 22.45 7.52
CA GLY A 224 13.69 22.75 6.48
C GLY A 224 12.72 21.60 6.19
N ALA A 225 11.72 21.90 5.36
CA ALA A 225 10.76 20.93 4.86
C ALA A 225 10.75 21.01 3.32
N ARG A 226 10.41 19.90 2.68
CA ARG A 226 10.13 19.92 1.24
C ARG A 226 8.75 20.54 1.04
N LEU A 227 8.74 21.82 0.65
CA LEU A 227 7.54 22.60 0.39
C LEU A 227 7.22 22.60 -1.11
N SER A 228 5.97 22.36 -1.46
CA SER A 228 5.49 22.47 -2.85
C SER A 228 4.04 22.92 -2.94
N ILE A 229 3.75 23.70 -3.99
CA ILE A 229 2.38 23.85 -4.48
C ILE A 229 2.20 22.81 -5.58
N ASN A 230 1.19 21.96 -5.49
CA ASN A 230 0.92 20.93 -6.49
C ASN A 230 -0.57 20.91 -6.84
N GLY A 231 -0.88 20.40 -8.02
CA GLY A 231 -2.23 20.40 -8.52
C GLY A 231 -2.35 19.81 -9.91
N TRP A 232 -3.55 19.92 -10.46
CA TRP A 232 -3.86 19.41 -11.79
C TRP A 232 -4.53 20.47 -12.66
N LEU A 233 -4.19 20.45 -13.94
CA LEU A 233 -5.01 21.03 -15.00
C LEU A 233 -5.95 19.94 -15.51
N HIS A 234 -7.25 20.23 -15.48
CA HIS A 234 -8.31 19.28 -15.84
C HIS A 234 -8.69 19.43 -17.31
N GLY A 235 -9.16 18.36 -17.95
CA GLY A 235 -9.61 18.36 -19.34
C GLY A 235 -10.15 16.99 -19.78
N PRO A 236 -10.44 16.80 -21.09
CA PRO A 236 -11.00 15.55 -21.62
C PRO A 236 -10.02 14.39 -21.45
N ILE A 237 -10.41 13.27 -20.83
CA ILE A 237 -9.50 12.14 -20.56
C ILE A 237 -9.48 11.14 -21.74
N ASN A 238 -8.31 10.55 -22.01
CA ASN A 238 -8.17 9.46 -22.99
C ASN A 238 -8.79 8.16 -22.46
N ALA A 239 -9.32 7.31 -23.34
CA ALA A 239 -9.79 5.98 -22.93
C ALA A 239 -8.65 5.20 -22.26
N ARG A 240 -8.92 4.62 -21.09
CA ARG A 240 -7.96 3.82 -20.31
C ARG A 240 -8.09 2.34 -20.64
N PRO A 241 -7.00 1.56 -20.55
CA PRO A 241 -7.08 0.11 -20.57
C PRO A 241 -7.96 -0.40 -19.42
N VAL A 242 -8.53 -1.59 -19.60
CA VAL A 242 -9.19 -2.29 -18.49
C VAL A 242 -8.12 -2.64 -17.45
N PRO A 243 -8.36 -2.43 -16.14
CA PRO A 243 -7.44 -2.83 -15.10
C PRO A 243 -7.06 -4.30 -15.21
N ILE A 244 -5.76 -4.60 -15.10
CA ILE A 244 -5.27 -5.97 -15.06
C ILE A 244 -5.33 -6.46 -13.61
N PHE A 245 -6.11 -7.51 -13.39
CA PHE A 245 -6.21 -8.17 -12.10
C PHE A 245 -5.08 -9.20 -11.96
N GLU A 246 -4.36 -9.14 -10.84
CA GLU A 246 -3.39 -10.18 -10.51
C GLU A 246 -4.11 -11.48 -10.16
N PRO A 247 -3.60 -12.65 -10.58
CA PRO A 247 -4.15 -13.92 -10.15
C PRO A 247 -3.99 -14.04 -8.63
N LEU A 248 -5.02 -14.60 -7.97
CA LEU A 248 -4.97 -14.90 -6.55
C LEU A 248 -3.78 -15.83 -6.24
N PRO A 249 -3.16 -15.69 -5.05
CA PRO A 249 -2.10 -16.60 -4.64
C PRO A 249 -2.55 -18.06 -4.65
N ALA A 250 -1.73 -18.94 -5.21
CA ALA A 250 -2.04 -20.37 -5.27
C ALA A 250 -2.04 -20.98 -3.86
N THR A 251 -3.20 -21.43 -3.41
CA THR A 251 -3.37 -22.11 -2.12
C THR A 251 -2.97 -23.58 -2.20
N LYS A 252 -2.58 -24.16 -1.06
CA LYS A 252 -2.22 -25.57 -0.90
C LYS A 252 -3.19 -26.23 0.08
N PRO A 253 -3.61 -27.49 -0.14
CA PRO A 253 -4.37 -28.23 0.87
C PRO A 253 -3.49 -28.53 2.10
N ALA A 254 -4.12 -28.79 3.24
CA ALA A 254 -3.44 -29.36 4.41
C ALA A 254 -2.70 -30.66 4.04
N THR A 255 -1.50 -30.82 4.58
CA THR A 255 -0.69 -32.02 4.40
C THR A 255 -1.23 -33.11 5.31
N LYS A 256 -1.48 -34.31 4.76
CA LYS A 256 -1.98 -35.46 5.53
C LYS A 256 -1.08 -35.77 6.71
N PHE A 257 -1.70 -36.07 7.84
CA PHE A 257 -1.03 -36.47 9.06
C PHE A 257 0.06 -37.54 8.86
N GLN A 258 1.22 -37.30 9.45
CA GLN A 258 2.30 -38.26 9.61
C GLN A 258 2.72 -38.32 11.08
N GLN A 259 3.18 -39.49 11.53
CA GLN A 259 3.60 -39.67 12.93
C GLN A 259 4.69 -38.68 13.37
N THR A 260 5.57 -38.30 12.44
CA THR A 260 6.63 -37.31 12.65
C THR A 260 6.10 -35.89 12.91
N ASP A 261 4.84 -35.61 12.59
CA ASP A 261 4.24 -34.29 12.82
C ASP A 261 4.01 -34.02 14.30
N LEU A 262 3.65 -35.05 15.09
CA LEU A 262 3.53 -34.91 16.55
C LEU A 262 4.89 -34.63 17.20
N ASP A 263 5.95 -35.28 16.73
CA ASP A 263 7.31 -34.99 17.19
C ASP A 263 7.69 -33.54 16.84
N ARG A 264 7.36 -33.10 15.62
CA ARG A 264 7.59 -31.71 15.18
C ARG A 264 6.86 -30.71 16.07
N VAL A 265 5.56 -30.91 16.33
CA VAL A 265 4.77 -30.06 17.24
C VAL A 265 5.43 -29.98 18.62
N ASN A 266 5.73 -31.13 19.24
CA ASN A 266 6.28 -31.18 20.59
C ASN A 266 7.71 -30.62 20.71
N GLN A 267 8.49 -30.60 19.63
CA GLN A 267 9.86 -30.08 19.62
C GLN A 267 9.93 -28.59 19.26
N THR A 268 8.86 -28.03 18.66
CA THR A 268 8.87 -26.66 18.12
C THR A 268 7.94 -25.72 18.85
N ILE A 269 6.72 -26.15 19.18
CA ILE A 269 5.70 -25.30 19.84
C ILE A 269 5.90 -25.32 21.35
N SER A 270 5.69 -24.16 21.98
CA SER A 270 5.71 -24.02 23.42
C SER A 270 4.59 -24.83 24.06
N SER A 271 4.92 -25.68 25.04
CA SER A 271 3.99 -26.67 25.61
C SER A 271 2.79 -26.07 26.34
N ILE A 272 2.83 -24.77 26.67
CA ILE A 272 1.68 -24.02 27.19
C ILE A 272 0.53 -24.00 26.17
N TYR A 273 0.81 -23.77 24.89
CA TYR A 273 -0.21 -23.68 23.84
C TYR A 273 -0.73 -25.05 23.37
N LEU A 274 -0.20 -26.14 23.93
CA LEU A 274 -0.69 -27.51 23.71
C LEU A 274 -1.62 -27.98 24.84
N LYS A 275 -1.81 -27.18 25.89
CA LYS A 275 -2.72 -27.50 27.00
C LYS A 275 -4.14 -27.10 26.64
N VAL A 276 -5.08 -28.00 26.90
CA VAL A 276 -6.51 -27.79 26.63
C VAL A 276 -7.04 -26.55 27.34
N GLU A 277 -6.64 -26.32 28.60
CA GLU A 277 -7.12 -25.16 29.35
C GLU A 277 -6.64 -23.83 28.74
N THR A 278 -5.38 -23.80 28.27
CA THR A 278 -4.84 -22.61 27.60
C THR A 278 -5.48 -22.39 26.25
N GLN A 279 -5.72 -23.45 25.47
CA GLN A 279 -6.40 -23.33 24.18
C GLN A 279 -7.82 -22.78 24.36
N TYR A 280 -8.55 -23.26 25.37
CA TYR A 280 -9.88 -22.74 25.70
C TYR A 280 -9.85 -21.25 26.07
N ASP A 281 -8.94 -20.83 26.95
CA ASP A 281 -8.80 -19.42 27.34
C ASP A 281 -8.48 -18.52 26.12
N VAL A 282 -7.60 -19.00 25.22
CA VAL A 282 -7.26 -18.29 23.99
C VAL A 282 -8.45 -18.22 23.04
N GLN A 283 -9.17 -19.33 22.86
CA GLN A 283 -10.36 -19.40 22.02
C GLN A 283 -11.43 -18.40 22.48
N MET A 284 -11.69 -18.30 23.79
CA MET A 284 -12.63 -17.33 24.33
C MET A 284 -12.22 -15.89 24.02
N ALA A 285 -10.94 -15.56 24.21
CA ALA A 285 -10.42 -14.24 23.88
C ALA A 285 -10.49 -13.94 22.36
N PHE A 286 -10.22 -14.95 21.53
CA PHE A 286 -10.30 -14.83 20.08
C PHE A 286 -11.75 -14.62 19.60
N GLN A 287 -12.71 -15.38 20.13
CA GLN A 287 -14.12 -15.24 19.77
C GLN A 287 -14.71 -13.88 20.17
N GLU A 288 -14.19 -13.24 21.22
CA GLU A 288 -14.61 -11.90 21.62
C GLU A 288 -14.04 -10.80 20.72
N ASN A 289 -12.79 -10.95 20.24
CA ASN A 289 -12.05 -9.87 19.59
C ASN A 289 -11.76 -10.10 18.09
N SER A 290 -12.00 -11.31 17.58
CA SER A 290 -11.57 -11.79 16.25
C SER A 290 -10.06 -11.68 16.00
N GLU A 291 -9.28 -11.48 17.05
CA GLU A 291 -7.82 -11.39 17.02
C GLU A 291 -7.22 -11.89 18.34
N THR A 292 -5.98 -12.39 18.28
CA THR A 292 -5.19 -12.62 19.49
C THR A 292 -3.69 -12.67 19.19
N LYS A 293 -2.87 -12.43 20.22
CA LYS A 293 -1.41 -12.53 20.16
C LYS A 293 -0.88 -13.48 21.23
N LEU A 294 -0.15 -14.50 20.81
CA LEU A 294 0.42 -15.55 21.66
C LEU A 294 1.94 -15.39 21.74
N ALA A 295 2.43 -14.83 22.84
CA ALA A 295 3.85 -14.58 23.07
C ALA A 295 4.64 -15.86 23.36
N GLU A 296 5.92 -15.89 22.95
CA GLU A 296 6.79 -17.05 23.10
C GLU A 296 6.18 -18.36 22.53
N PHE A 297 5.55 -18.25 21.35
CA PHE A 297 4.82 -19.35 20.72
C PHE A 297 5.72 -20.56 20.43
N PHE A 298 6.93 -20.32 19.92
CA PHE A 298 7.91 -21.39 19.73
C PHE A 298 8.81 -21.57 20.95
N GLN A 299 9.27 -22.80 21.13
CA GLN A 299 10.36 -23.11 22.03
C GLN A 299 11.59 -22.28 21.66
N LYS A 300 12.26 -21.76 22.69
CA LYS A 300 13.36 -20.80 22.55
C LYS A 300 14.48 -21.28 21.63
N ASP A 301 14.88 -22.54 21.74
CA ASP A 301 15.99 -23.10 20.95
C ASP A 301 15.62 -23.23 19.47
N TYR A 302 14.37 -23.58 19.17
CA TYR A 302 13.87 -23.64 17.80
C TYR A 302 13.73 -22.25 17.19
N PHE A 303 13.16 -21.29 17.93
CA PHE A 303 13.08 -19.90 17.48
C PHE A 303 14.46 -19.30 17.18
N GLN A 304 15.43 -19.50 18.07
CA GLN A 304 16.80 -19.02 17.85
C GLN A 304 17.46 -19.68 16.63
N SER A 305 17.17 -20.95 16.36
CA SER A 305 17.66 -21.65 15.17
C SER A 305 17.10 -21.01 13.89
N MET A 306 15.81 -20.66 13.85
CA MET A 306 15.22 -19.94 12.73
C MET A 306 15.82 -18.55 12.55
N VAL A 307 16.01 -17.78 13.64
CA VAL A 307 16.66 -16.46 13.59
C VAL A 307 18.07 -16.55 12.99
N ASN A 308 18.85 -17.56 13.39
CA ASN A 308 20.19 -17.78 12.84
C ASN A 308 20.15 -18.17 11.35
N GLU A 309 19.22 -19.04 10.95
CA GLU A 309 19.06 -19.45 9.54
C GLU A 309 18.61 -18.29 8.64
N LEU A 310 17.76 -17.38 9.13
CA LEU A 310 17.30 -16.19 8.39
C LEU A 310 18.43 -15.21 8.07
N GLN A 311 19.51 -15.22 8.86
CA GLN A 311 20.71 -14.41 8.64
C GLN A 311 21.72 -15.08 7.70
N SER A 312 21.44 -16.30 7.23
CA SER A 312 22.31 -17.05 6.32
C SER A 312 22.21 -16.55 4.89
N ASP A 313 23.34 -16.49 4.19
CA ASP A 313 23.41 -16.18 2.75
C ASP A 313 22.86 -17.30 1.84
N THR A 314 22.40 -18.42 2.42
CA THR A 314 21.85 -19.55 1.66
C THR A 314 20.45 -19.29 1.09
N ILE A 315 19.70 -18.34 1.68
CA ILE A 315 18.34 -18.03 1.25
C ILE A 315 18.38 -17.11 0.05
N THR A 316 17.77 -17.54 -1.06
CA THR A 316 17.55 -16.66 -2.21
C THR A 316 16.30 -15.82 -1.97
N TRP A 317 16.48 -14.49 -2.00
CA TRP A 317 15.41 -13.52 -1.81
C TRP A 317 15.00 -12.91 -3.15
N ILE A 318 13.70 -12.90 -3.44
CA ILE A 318 13.13 -12.42 -4.69
C ILE A 318 12.29 -11.18 -4.39
N ARG A 319 12.56 -10.07 -5.08
CA ARG A 319 11.76 -8.84 -4.94
C ARG A 319 10.35 -9.07 -5.49
N ARG A 320 9.35 -8.73 -4.69
CA ARG A 320 7.93 -8.74 -5.04
C ARG A 320 7.45 -7.31 -5.34
N GLY A 321 6.80 -7.17 -6.49
CA GLY A 321 6.13 -5.95 -6.95
C GLY A 321 4.68 -6.25 -7.37
N PRO A 322 4.08 -5.43 -8.26
CA PRO A 322 4.59 -4.17 -8.81
C PRO A 322 4.57 -3.03 -7.76
N CYS A 323 5.31 -1.94 -8.03
CA CYS A 323 5.58 -0.90 -7.02
C CYS A 323 4.33 -0.10 -6.58
N ASN A 324 3.26 -0.05 -7.36
CA ASN A 324 1.97 0.52 -6.98
C ASN A 324 1.16 -0.37 -6.02
N LYS A 325 1.62 -1.60 -5.74
CA LYS A 325 0.95 -2.53 -4.82
C LYS A 325 1.84 -2.93 -3.65
N ARG A 326 3.12 -3.21 -3.93
CA ARG A 326 4.05 -3.72 -2.93
C ARG A 326 5.51 -3.57 -3.33
N ASN A 327 6.37 -3.55 -2.33
CA ASN A 327 7.81 -3.54 -2.49
C ASN A 327 8.44 -4.25 -1.29
N TYR A 328 8.60 -5.57 -1.37
CA TYR A 328 9.30 -6.35 -0.33
C TYR A 328 9.93 -7.61 -0.93
N ASP A 329 10.76 -8.33 -0.18
CA ASP A 329 11.32 -9.58 -0.68
C ASP A 329 10.60 -10.79 -0.09
N ILE A 330 10.43 -11.83 -0.89
CA ILE A 330 9.99 -13.16 -0.45
C ILE A 330 11.12 -14.17 -0.63
N ALA A 331 11.17 -15.18 0.23
CA ALA A 331 12.16 -16.25 0.12
C ALA A 331 11.75 -17.29 -0.96
N ASP A 332 12.72 -17.76 -1.75
CA ASP A 332 12.57 -18.98 -2.53
C ASP A 332 12.55 -20.19 -1.58
N ILE A 333 11.39 -20.82 -1.46
CA ILE A 333 11.15 -21.95 -0.56
C ILE A 333 12.10 -23.13 -0.80
N THR A 334 12.63 -23.29 -2.02
CA THR A 334 13.54 -24.40 -2.37
C THR A 334 14.93 -24.22 -1.78
N THR A 335 15.27 -22.99 -1.36
CA THR A 335 16.59 -22.60 -0.83
C THR A 335 16.61 -22.51 0.69
N LEU A 336 15.47 -22.70 1.36
CA LEU A 336 15.35 -22.54 2.80
C LEU A 336 16.14 -23.61 3.55
N PRO A 337 16.87 -23.26 4.62
CA PRO A 337 17.54 -24.24 5.48
C PRO A 337 16.55 -25.03 6.36
N SER A 338 17.08 -25.90 7.22
CA SER A 338 16.30 -26.94 7.92
C SER A 338 15.18 -26.41 8.80
N ALA A 339 15.48 -25.51 9.74
CA ALA A 339 14.48 -25.02 10.68
C ALA A 339 13.37 -24.24 9.97
N LEU A 340 13.71 -23.43 8.96
CA LEU A 340 12.70 -22.73 8.16
C LEU A 340 11.86 -23.66 7.27
N ARG A 341 12.42 -24.77 6.77
CA ARG A 341 11.61 -25.82 6.11
C ARG A 341 10.66 -26.49 7.09
N THR A 342 11.15 -26.81 8.29
CA THR A 342 10.32 -27.36 9.38
C THR A 342 9.19 -26.41 9.77
N LEU A 343 9.40 -25.09 9.75
CA LEU A 343 8.34 -24.09 9.96
C LEU A 343 7.22 -24.23 8.92
N ILE A 344 7.57 -24.30 7.63
CA ILE A 344 6.59 -24.45 6.55
C ILE A 344 5.84 -25.78 6.66
N GLU A 345 6.57 -26.88 6.92
CA GLU A 345 5.98 -28.20 7.10
C GLU A 345 5.03 -28.24 8.31
N LEU A 346 5.40 -27.58 9.42
CA LEU A 346 4.56 -27.46 10.60
C LEU A 346 3.25 -26.74 10.26
N PHE A 347 3.33 -25.52 9.71
CA PHE A 347 2.15 -24.71 9.43
C PHE A 347 1.25 -25.30 8.34
N GLY A 348 1.80 -26.11 7.44
CA GLY A 348 1.04 -26.86 6.44
C GLY A 348 0.51 -28.21 6.90
N SER A 349 0.75 -28.65 8.14
CA SER A 349 0.38 -29.98 8.63
C SER A 349 -0.99 -30.01 9.28
N GLU A 350 -1.70 -31.13 9.15
CA GLU A 350 -3.00 -31.37 9.77
C GLU A 350 -3.03 -31.07 11.30
N PRO A 351 -2.02 -31.46 12.11
CA PRO A 351 -1.97 -31.08 13.53
C PRO A 351 -1.95 -29.58 13.78
N MET A 352 -1.28 -28.78 12.93
CA MET A 352 -1.29 -27.34 13.11
C MET A 352 -2.64 -26.74 12.73
N PHE A 353 -3.31 -27.27 11.69
CA PHE A 353 -4.69 -26.88 11.39
C PHE A 353 -5.61 -27.17 12.58
N THR A 354 -5.47 -28.33 13.22
CA THR A 354 -6.20 -28.65 14.45
C THR A 354 -5.89 -27.67 15.58
N ILE A 355 -4.61 -27.38 15.85
CA ILE A 355 -4.21 -26.42 16.89
C ILE A 355 -4.80 -25.03 16.61
N LEU A 356 -4.71 -24.53 15.38
CA LEU A 356 -5.30 -23.24 15.00
C LEU A 356 -6.82 -23.26 15.20
N GLY A 357 -7.48 -24.34 14.78
CA GLY A 357 -8.90 -24.58 15.01
C GLY A 357 -9.29 -24.51 16.50
N SER A 358 -8.54 -25.19 17.36
CA SER A 358 -8.77 -25.17 18.81
C SER A 358 -8.46 -23.81 19.44
N LEU A 359 -7.55 -23.02 18.88
CA LEU A 359 -7.23 -21.68 19.39
C LEU A 359 -8.23 -20.61 18.94
N THR A 360 -8.96 -20.82 17.84
CA THR A 360 -9.86 -19.82 17.25
C THR A 360 -11.33 -20.21 17.31
N GLY A 361 -11.64 -21.49 17.48
CA GLY A 361 -13.00 -22.02 17.38
C GLY A 361 -13.50 -22.15 15.94
N LEU A 362 -12.63 -22.03 14.94
CA LEU A 362 -12.99 -22.09 13.51
C LEU A 362 -13.03 -23.51 12.94
N THR A 363 -13.23 -24.56 13.75
CA THR A 363 -13.42 -25.95 13.27
C THR A 363 -14.90 -26.31 13.25
N SER A 364 -15.35 -27.16 12.32
CA SER A 364 -16.73 -27.65 12.32
C SER A 364 -17.04 -28.28 13.68
N GLU A 365 -18.06 -27.73 14.34
CA GLU A 365 -18.77 -28.38 15.42
C GLU A 365 -19.32 -29.70 14.86
N ASN A 366 -18.59 -30.80 15.06
CA ASN A 366 -19.25 -32.08 15.29
C ASN A 366 -19.20 -32.28 16.79
N ASP A 367 -20.39 -32.35 17.38
CA ASP A 367 -20.72 -32.71 18.76
C ASP A 367 -20.84 -31.54 19.75
N GLU A 368 -22.03 -30.95 19.80
CA GLU A 368 -22.89 -30.81 21.00
C GLU A 368 -24.20 -30.11 20.57
N ASP A 369 -25.30 -30.84 20.31
CA ASP A 369 -26.46 -30.80 21.21
C ASP A 369 -27.31 -32.09 21.09
N GLU A 370 -26.91 -33.17 21.76
CA GLU A 370 -27.90 -34.10 22.33
C GLU A 370 -28.15 -33.68 23.78
N GLU A 371 -29.05 -32.70 23.97
CA GLU A 371 -29.74 -32.53 25.25
C GLU A 371 -30.48 -33.83 25.58
N THR A 372 -29.85 -34.69 26.39
CA THR A 372 -30.50 -35.89 26.91
C THR A 372 -31.51 -35.50 27.99
N GLU A 373 -32.71 -35.08 27.60
CA GLU A 373 -33.87 -35.11 28.48
C GLU A 373 -34.40 -36.56 28.58
N TYR A 374 -34.11 -37.19 29.71
CA TYR A 374 -34.74 -38.41 30.18
C TYR A 374 -36.17 -38.11 30.68
N GLU A 375 -37.20 -38.59 29.98
CA GLU A 375 -38.40 -39.15 30.64
C GLU A 375 -39.16 -40.17 29.75
N PRO A 376 -39.85 -41.18 30.33
CA PRO A 376 -40.15 -42.43 29.64
C PRO A 376 -41.65 -42.67 29.33
N SER A 377 -41.90 -43.28 28.15
CA SER A 377 -43.01 -44.23 27.82
C SER A 377 -44.41 -43.67 27.41
N PRO A 378 -45.32 -44.49 26.81
CA PRO A 378 -45.18 -45.40 25.64
C PRO A 378 -46.42 -45.46 24.68
N LYS A 379 -46.28 -46.19 23.54
CA LYS A 379 -47.30 -46.82 22.63
C LYS A 379 -47.68 -46.02 21.36
N LYS A 380 -47.98 -46.57 20.16
CA LYS A 380 -47.88 -47.90 19.51
C LYS A 380 -48.23 -47.72 17.99
N ILE A 381 -47.40 -48.29 17.10
CA ILE A 381 -47.67 -49.11 15.88
C ILE A 381 -48.62 -48.59 14.77
N LYS A 382 -48.10 -48.52 13.52
CA LYS A 382 -48.52 -49.24 12.26
C LYS A 382 -47.84 -48.60 11.02
N SER A 383 -46.80 -49.20 10.43
CA SER A 383 -46.79 -50.21 9.33
C SER A 383 -46.96 -49.66 7.89
N ASN A 384 -45.81 -49.59 7.18
CA ASN A 384 -45.53 -50.07 5.80
C ASN A 384 -45.91 -49.23 4.54
N PRO A 385 -45.24 -49.45 3.37
CA PRO A 385 -44.28 -48.48 2.78
C PRO A 385 -44.52 -48.18 1.28
N THR A 386 -43.88 -47.14 0.72
CA THR A 386 -43.62 -46.95 -0.74
C THR A 386 -42.73 -45.72 -0.96
N THR A 387 -41.46 -45.93 -1.34
CA THR A 387 -40.85 -45.72 -2.68
C THR A 387 -40.41 -44.29 -2.98
N ASP A 388 -39.14 -44.20 -3.38
CA ASP A 388 -38.50 -43.18 -4.21
C ASP A 388 -38.27 -41.79 -3.62
N VAL A 389 -37.09 -41.58 -3.03
CA VAL A 389 -36.28 -40.38 -3.31
C VAL A 389 -34.82 -40.77 -3.39
N ALA A 390 -34.22 -40.40 -4.53
CA ALA A 390 -32.84 -40.62 -4.89
C ALA A 390 -31.87 -40.02 -3.87
N SER A 391 -30.83 -40.80 -3.58
CA SER A 391 -29.57 -40.34 -3.01
C SER A 391 -29.01 -39.18 -3.82
N SER A 392 -29.00 -37.98 -3.25
CA SER A 392 -28.12 -36.89 -3.67
C SER A 392 -27.18 -36.56 -2.52
N THR A 393 -26.27 -37.50 -2.26
CA THR A 393 -25.04 -37.19 -1.51
C THR A 393 -24.14 -36.35 -2.41
N HIS A 394 -24.32 -35.03 -2.37
CA HIS A 394 -23.31 -34.08 -2.79
C HIS A 394 -22.84 -33.28 -1.57
N SER A 395 -22.12 -33.95 -0.66
CA SER A 395 -21.19 -33.23 0.22
C SER A 395 -19.88 -33.08 -0.55
N SER A 396 -19.66 -31.93 -1.18
CA SER A 396 -18.33 -31.57 -1.67
C SER A 396 -17.43 -31.37 -0.46
N SER A 397 -16.65 -32.39 -0.10
CA SER A 397 -15.64 -32.29 0.96
C SER A 397 -14.49 -31.41 0.47
N SER A 398 -14.59 -30.10 0.62
CA SER A 398 -13.45 -29.20 0.42
C SER A 398 -12.47 -29.38 1.57
N VAL A 399 -11.22 -29.67 1.23
CA VAL A 399 -10.11 -29.83 2.19
C VAL A 399 -9.62 -28.43 2.59
N PRO A 400 -9.38 -28.16 3.89
CA PRO A 400 -8.82 -26.89 4.34
C PRO A 400 -7.57 -26.49 3.56
N ARG A 401 -7.45 -25.20 3.26
CA ARG A 401 -6.40 -24.69 2.39
C ARG A 401 -5.64 -23.56 3.06
N TRP A 402 -4.43 -23.33 2.61
CA TRP A 402 -3.62 -22.23 3.08
C TRP A 402 -2.68 -21.70 2.02
N TYR A 403 -2.27 -20.46 2.18
CA TYR A 403 -1.19 -19.81 1.44
C TYR A 403 -0.20 -19.23 2.44
N PHE A 404 1.07 -19.08 2.06
CA PHE A 404 2.06 -18.44 2.91
C PHE A 404 3.17 -17.75 2.12
N GLU A 405 3.80 -16.79 2.78
CA GLU A 405 5.04 -16.16 2.36
C GLU A 405 5.99 -16.06 3.55
N LEU A 406 7.28 -16.30 3.29
CA LEU A 406 8.35 -15.88 4.19
C LEU A 406 8.94 -14.60 3.62
N ARG A 407 8.72 -13.48 4.30
CA ARG A 407 9.03 -12.12 3.84
C ARG A 407 10.24 -11.57 4.58
N ARG A 408 11.01 -10.74 3.87
CA ARG A 408 12.08 -9.91 4.44
C ARG A 408 11.71 -8.45 4.28
N TRP A 409 11.79 -7.72 5.38
CA TRP A 409 11.40 -6.33 5.51
C TRP A 409 12.61 -5.47 5.86
N LYS A 410 12.75 -4.32 5.19
CA LYS A 410 13.79 -3.32 5.46
C LYS A 410 13.33 -1.93 5.00
N HIS A 411 14.10 -0.92 5.32
CA HIS A 411 13.86 0.46 4.88
C HIS A 411 13.49 0.55 3.39
N THR A 412 12.46 1.36 3.12
CA THR A 412 11.75 1.57 1.85
C THR A 412 10.75 0.49 1.43
N TYR A 413 10.56 -0.57 2.24
CA TYR A 413 9.60 -1.64 1.93
C TYR A 413 8.20 -1.31 2.43
N TYR A 414 7.18 -1.81 1.73
CA TYR A 414 5.76 -1.56 2.00
C TYR A 414 4.84 -2.54 1.26
N SER A 415 3.57 -2.56 1.64
CA SER A 415 2.45 -2.90 0.76
C SER A 415 1.35 -1.84 0.87
N ILE A 416 0.50 -1.77 -0.15
CA ILE A 416 -0.63 -0.86 -0.29
C ILE A 416 -1.89 -1.73 -0.28
N SER A 417 -2.96 -1.27 0.34
CA SER A 417 -4.22 -2.00 0.28
C SER A 417 -4.75 -1.92 -1.15
N PHE A 418 -4.97 -3.08 -1.78
CA PHE A 418 -5.46 -3.16 -3.15
C PHE A 418 -6.65 -4.11 -3.20
N ASP A 419 -7.64 -3.77 -4.04
CA ASP A 419 -8.87 -4.55 -4.21
C ASP A 419 -8.65 -5.99 -4.72
N THR A 420 -7.43 -6.35 -5.14
CA THR A 420 -7.12 -7.68 -5.68
C THR A 420 -7.05 -8.80 -4.64
N ASP A 421 -6.98 -8.49 -3.34
CA ASP A 421 -7.07 -9.55 -2.31
C ASP A 421 -8.48 -10.20 -2.25
N ASN A 422 -9.46 -9.65 -2.98
CA ASN A 422 -10.88 -9.96 -2.84
C ASN A 422 -11.57 -10.56 -4.07
N ASN A 423 -10.86 -10.78 -5.18
CA ASN A 423 -11.49 -11.35 -6.39
C ASN A 423 -11.48 -12.89 -6.35
N VAL A 424 -12.16 -13.45 -5.35
CA VAL A 424 -12.74 -14.79 -5.48
C VAL A 424 -13.98 -14.61 -6.36
N ASP A 425 -13.84 -14.92 -7.64
CA ASP A 425 -14.88 -15.14 -8.66
C ASP A 425 -16.18 -14.33 -8.49
N ASP A 426 -16.30 -13.21 -9.23
CA ASP A 426 -17.59 -12.58 -9.62
C ASP A 426 -18.38 -13.48 -10.60
N ASP A 427 -18.26 -14.81 -10.51
CA ASP A 427 -19.12 -15.74 -11.24
C ASP A 427 -20.44 -15.89 -10.45
N ASP A 428 -21.39 -14.97 -10.70
CA ASP A 428 -22.86 -15.11 -10.72
C ASP A 428 -23.58 -16.06 -9.70
N ASP A 429 -22.97 -16.47 -8.60
CA ASP A 429 -23.58 -17.23 -7.51
C ASP A 429 -23.70 -16.32 -6.27
N ASP A 430 -24.70 -15.41 -6.29
CA ASP A 430 -25.11 -14.53 -5.18
C ASP A 430 -25.46 -15.26 -3.84
N ASP A 431 -25.30 -16.59 -3.77
CA ASP A 431 -25.72 -17.44 -2.66
C ASP A 431 -24.55 -18.20 -1.97
N LYS A 432 -23.28 -17.94 -2.31
CA LYS A 432 -22.15 -18.46 -1.50
C LYS A 432 -21.74 -17.45 -0.44
N GLU A 433 -22.12 -17.73 0.80
CA GLU A 433 -21.46 -17.19 2.00
C GLU A 433 -19.93 -17.30 1.76
N LYS A 434 -19.25 -16.17 1.63
CA LYS A 434 -17.79 -16.18 1.46
C LYS A 434 -17.18 -16.54 2.81
N ASP A 435 -16.51 -17.69 2.86
CA ASP A 435 -15.85 -18.15 4.08
C ASP A 435 -14.71 -17.19 4.44
N GLY A 436 -14.72 -16.66 5.66
CA GLY A 436 -13.70 -15.73 6.14
C GLY A 436 -12.31 -16.36 6.19
N THR A 437 -11.29 -15.52 6.32
CA THR A 437 -9.88 -15.93 6.26
C THR A 437 -9.19 -15.74 7.61
N LEU A 438 -8.39 -16.72 8.04
CA LEU A 438 -7.54 -16.58 9.22
C LEU A 438 -6.12 -16.21 8.80
N ASP A 439 -5.73 -14.97 9.08
CA ASP A 439 -4.36 -14.50 8.93
C ASP A 439 -3.52 -14.94 10.14
N VAL A 440 -2.35 -15.49 9.86
CA VAL A 440 -1.40 -16.02 10.84
C VAL A 440 -0.03 -15.43 10.60
N MET A 441 0.52 -14.70 11.58
CA MET A 441 1.76 -13.95 11.41
C MET A 441 2.75 -14.17 12.55
N ILE A 442 4.03 -14.37 12.21
CA ILE A 442 5.14 -14.49 13.16
C ILE A 442 6.30 -13.63 12.68
N PHE A 443 6.87 -12.84 13.60
CA PHE A 443 7.99 -11.95 13.31
C PHE A 443 9.30 -12.47 13.91
N PHE A 444 10.39 -12.17 13.20
CA PHE A 444 11.75 -12.56 13.57
C PHE A 444 12.71 -11.39 13.41
N ASN A 445 13.69 -11.30 14.32
CA ASN A 445 14.75 -10.30 14.29
C ASN A 445 14.24 -8.84 14.26
N TYR A 446 13.06 -8.59 14.84
CA TYR A 446 12.58 -7.23 15.01
C TYR A 446 13.30 -6.58 16.19
N HIS A 447 13.83 -5.38 15.97
CA HIS A 447 14.50 -4.59 17.00
C HIS A 447 13.84 -3.22 17.04
N SER A 448 13.04 -2.94 18.07
CA SER A 448 12.58 -1.58 18.28
C SER A 448 13.69 -0.73 18.88
N ASN A 449 14.04 0.34 18.19
CA ASN A 449 15.02 1.33 18.65
C ASN A 449 14.32 2.58 19.22
N GLU A 450 12.98 2.62 19.23
CA GLU A 450 12.18 3.80 19.60
C GLU A 450 11.21 3.46 20.74
N THR A 451 10.78 4.49 21.47
CA THR A 451 9.78 4.36 22.55
C THR A 451 8.35 4.20 22.04
N ASP A 452 8.14 4.36 20.73
CA ASP A 452 6.87 4.16 20.02
C ASP A 452 7.15 3.34 18.76
N ASP A 453 6.86 2.05 18.83
CA ASP A 453 7.25 1.05 17.84
C ASP A 453 6.60 1.29 16.45
N ALA A 454 5.51 2.08 16.37
CA ALA A 454 4.78 2.34 15.13
C ALA A 454 5.38 3.49 14.30
N VAL A 455 6.27 4.31 14.86
CA VAL A 455 6.78 5.52 14.18
C VAL A 455 7.71 5.18 13.01
N GLY A 456 8.39 4.03 13.07
CA GLY A 456 9.27 3.53 12.02
C GLY A 456 8.57 2.85 10.84
N GLY A 457 7.29 2.50 10.99
CA GLY A 457 6.55 1.65 10.05
C GLY A 457 6.95 0.17 10.12
N GLY A 458 6.45 -0.63 9.17
CA GLY A 458 6.64 -2.09 9.12
C GLY A 458 5.56 -2.89 9.86
N ASP A 459 4.69 -2.20 10.59
CA ASP A 459 3.48 -2.78 11.18
C ASP A 459 2.45 -3.16 10.12
N VAL A 460 1.66 -4.17 10.44
CA VAL A 460 0.52 -4.62 9.63
C VAL A 460 -0.72 -3.87 10.09
N VAL A 461 -1.42 -3.22 9.18
CA VAL A 461 -2.60 -2.41 9.46
C VAL A 461 -3.80 -3.05 8.76
N TYR A 462 -4.90 -3.21 9.52
CA TYR A 462 -6.20 -3.63 9.03
C TYR A 462 -7.16 -2.44 9.04
N THR A 463 -7.89 -2.22 7.95
CA THR A 463 -8.81 -1.09 7.75
C THR A 463 -10.08 -1.54 7.06
N ILE A 464 -11.20 -0.86 7.27
CA ILE A 464 -12.42 -1.08 6.48
C ILE A 464 -12.30 -0.34 5.14
N LYS A 465 -12.69 -1.01 4.05
CA LYS A 465 -12.74 -0.44 2.72
C LYS A 465 -13.62 0.82 2.71
N ASN A 466 -13.09 1.90 2.13
CA ASN A 466 -13.73 3.23 2.05
C ASN A 466 -13.96 3.94 3.40
N GLU A 467 -13.33 3.47 4.47
CA GLU A 467 -13.36 4.16 5.77
C GLU A 467 -11.94 4.58 6.18
N ASP A 468 -11.84 5.73 6.84
CA ASP A 468 -10.58 6.23 7.40
C ASP A 468 -10.23 5.55 8.75
N GLU A 469 -10.99 4.55 9.17
CA GLU A 469 -10.85 3.87 10.45
C GLU A 469 -9.87 2.69 10.37
N THR A 470 -8.88 2.71 11.26
CA THR A 470 -7.99 1.57 11.50
C THR A 470 -8.63 0.64 12.51
N LEU A 471 -8.90 -0.60 12.10
CA LEU A 471 -9.44 -1.64 12.97
C LEU A 471 -8.38 -2.18 13.92
N LEU A 472 -7.24 -2.56 13.35
CA LEU A 472 -6.17 -3.24 14.09
C LEU A 472 -4.81 -2.86 13.54
N ARG A 473 -3.84 -2.76 14.44
CA ARG A 473 -2.42 -2.60 14.11
C ARG A 473 -1.62 -3.70 14.79
N VAL A 474 -0.97 -4.55 13.99
CA VAL A 474 -0.06 -5.60 14.47
C VAL A 474 1.36 -5.07 14.38
N ILE A 475 1.92 -4.71 15.53
CA ILE A 475 3.32 -4.30 15.66
C ILE A 475 4.19 -5.55 15.67
N PRO A 476 5.26 -5.62 14.86
CA PRO A 476 6.15 -6.78 14.84
C PRO A 476 6.71 -7.08 16.23
N ASP A 477 6.57 -8.34 16.65
CA ASP A 477 6.99 -8.80 17.98
C ASP A 477 7.59 -10.21 17.85
N ASN A 478 8.81 -10.37 18.36
CA ASN A 478 9.58 -11.58 18.12
C ASN A 478 8.96 -12.77 18.86
N ASN A 479 8.87 -13.91 18.15
CA ASN A 479 8.33 -15.15 18.71
C ASN A 479 6.89 -15.03 19.22
N SER A 480 6.12 -14.10 18.67
CA SER A 480 4.69 -13.93 18.95
C SER A 480 3.88 -14.42 17.73
N LEU A 481 2.95 -15.35 17.96
CA LEU A 481 1.99 -15.79 16.95
C LEU A 481 0.78 -14.86 17.01
N ASN A 482 0.52 -14.16 15.91
CA ASN A 482 -0.64 -13.29 15.77
C ASN A 482 -1.68 -14.01 14.92
N LEU A 483 -2.92 -14.09 15.41
CA LEU A 483 -4.07 -14.68 14.73
C LEU A 483 -5.11 -13.58 14.53
N ILE A 484 -5.56 -13.37 13.30
CA ILE A 484 -6.56 -12.34 12.98
C ILE A 484 -7.57 -12.95 12.01
N TYR A 485 -8.85 -12.95 12.36
CA TYR A 485 -9.92 -13.37 11.46
C TYR A 485 -10.44 -12.18 10.65
N ARG A 486 -10.54 -12.35 9.34
CA ARG A 486 -11.18 -11.42 8.41
C ARG A 486 -12.46 -12.06 7.90
N GLU A 487 -13.59 -11.51 8.33
CA GLU A 487 -14.93 -12.05 8.04
C GLU A 487 -15.37 -11.82 6.60
N ASP A 488 -14.97 -10.71 5.97
CA ASP A 488 -15.38 -10.38 4.62
C ASP A 488 -14.28 -9.65 3.81
N ASP A 489 -14.60 -9.42 2.54
CA ASP A 489 -13.78 -8.68 1.59
C ASP A 489 -13.67 -7.17 1.90
N ASN A 490 -14.40 -6.65 2.89
CA ASN A 490 -14.32 -5.23 3.26
C ASN A 490 -13.13 -4.93 4.17
N VAL A 491 -12.53 -5.95 4.80
CA VAL A 491 -11.33 -5.77 5.63
C VAL A 491 -10.07 -5.85 4.78
N LEU A 492 -9.47 -4.69 4.54
CA LEU A 492 -8.21 -4.55 3.81
C LEU A 492 -7.02 -4.65 4.77
N LYS A 493 -5.89 -5.15 4.25
CA LYS A 493 -4.63 -5.27 4.97
C LYS A 493 -3.47 -4.70 4.18
N PHE A 494 -2.55 -4.02 4.88
CA PHE A 494 -1.28 -3.57 4.30
C PHE A 494 -0.17 -3.48 5.35
N ASN A 495 1.08 -3.49 4.90
CA ASN A 495 2.26 -3.25 5.72
C ASN A 495 2.71 -1.81 5.53
N LYS A 496 2.71 -1.04 6.62
CA LYS A 496 3.09 0.37 6.61
C LYS A 496 4.53 0.55 6.11
N TYR A 497 4.77 1.56 5.28
CA TYR A 497 6.10 1.88 4.76
C TYR A 497 7.17 2.02 5.85
N ILE A 498 8.28 1.30 5.68
CA ILE A 498 9.41 1.31 6.60
C ILE A 498 10.32 2.49 6.29
N ASN A 499 10.25 3.52 7.13
CA ASN A 499 10.96 4.78 6.93
C ASN A 499 12.40 4.76 7.49
N HIS A 500 13.11 5.87 7.33
CA HIS A 500 14.55 5.99 7.61
C HIS A 500 14.91 5.81 9.09
N ARG A 501 13.95 5.91 10.02
CA ARG A 501 14.18 5.57 11.43
C ARG A 501 14.56 4.09 11.61
N GLN A 502 14.18 3.26 10.66
CA GLN A 502 14.46 1.83 10.60
C GLN A 502 15.55 1.51 9.53
N ALA A 503 16.36 2.49 9.10
CA ALA A 503 17.33 2.36 8.01
C ALA A 503 18.29 1.16 8.13
N ASN A 504 18.68 0.81 9.36
CA ASN A 504 19.63 -0.27 9.64
C ASN A 504 18.97 -1.57 10.11
N ASN A 505 17.65 -1.60 10.19
CA ASN A 505 16.91 -2.73 10.70
C ASN A 505 16.40 -3.60 9.54
N ILE A 506 16.62 -4.90 9.68
CA ILE A 506 16.07 -5.93 8.81
C ILE A 506 15.34 -6.90 9.73
N PHE A 507 14.07 -7.14 9.45
CA PHE A 507 13.28 -8.14 10.13
C PHE A 507 12.59 -9.04 9.12
N TYR A 508 12.06 -10.14 9.61
CA TYR A 508 11.41 -11.15 8.79
C TYR A 508 10.03 -11.45 9.33
N GLU A 509 9.15 -11.87 8.43
CA GLU A 509 7.77 -12.21 8.74
C GLU A 509 7.44 -13.52 8.04
N PHE A 510 6.98 -14.51 8.79
CA PHE A 510 6.20 -15.60 8.23
C PHE A 510 4.74 -15.19 8.30
N CYS A 511 4.10 -15.05 7.14
CA CYS A 511 2.68 -14.72 7.02
C CYS A 511 1.98 -15.84 6.27
N ALA A 512 0.87 -16.34 6.83
CA ALA A 512 0.02 -17.34 6.21
C ALA A 512 -1.45 -16.92 6.28
N CYS A 513 -2.24 -17.36 5.31
CA CYS A 513 -3.69 -17.20 5.29
C CYS A 513 -4.30 -18.59 5.20
N TYR A 514 -5.22 -18.92 6.11
CA TYR A 514 -5.95 -20.17 6.16
C TYR A 514 -7.40 -19.94 5.73
N LEU A 515 -7.90 -20.89 4.95
CA LEU A 515 -9.23 -20.90 4.36
C LEU A 515 -9.91 -22.21 4.72
N ASP A 516 -11.23 -22.18 4.87
CA ASP A 516 -12.05 -23.38 5.09
C ASP A 516 -11.61 -24.19 6.34
N LEU A 517 -11.18 -23.53 7.42
CA LEU A 517 -10.73 -24.22 8.64
C LEU A 517 -11.84 -25.07 9.27
N ASP A 518 -13.08 -24.64 9.09
CA ASP A 518 -14.30 -25.31 9.54
C ASP A 518 -14.43 -26.67 8.87
N LYS A 519 -13.89 -26.83 7.66
CA LYS A 519 -14.02 -28.05 6.86
C LYS A 519 -13.00 -29.13 7.21
N LEU A 520 -12.17 -28.92 8.25
CA LEU A 520 -11.25 -29.92 8.77
C LEU A 520 -12.03 -31.06 9.44
N LYS A 521 -12.00 -32.26 8.83
CA LYS A 521 -12.50 -33.48 9.45
C LYS A 521 -11.39 -34.13 10.25
N ILE A 522 -11.53 -34.16 11.57
CA ILE A 522 -10.67 -34.94 12.45
C ILE A 522 -11.24 -36.36 12.47
N ASP A 523 -10.61 -37.29 11.77
CA ASP A 523 -10.95 -38.73 11.80
C ASP A 523 -10.43 -39.44 13.06
#